data_AF-A0A7X0HHA3-F1
#
_entry.id   AF-A0A7X0HHA3-F1
#
_cell.length_a   1.000
_cell.length_b   1.000
_cell.length_c   1.000
_cell.angle_alpha   90.00
_cell.angle_beta   90.00
_cell.angle_gamma   90.00
#
_symmetry.space_group_name_H-M   'P 1'
#
loop_
_entity.id
_entity.type
_entity.pdbx_description
1 polymer ?
#
loop_
_entity_poly.entity_id
_entity_poly.type
_entity_poly.pdbx_seq_one_letter_code
_entity_poly.pdbx_strand_id
1 'polypeptide(L)'
;MFAVVAGQALPLFQGVAPEEQVRATLDQLIQVGEERFGLTGIQVADGPVAETPAPVGPYDALLDAAMDALNANDFAGAVQAYKNVLADDPANPDAKAGLVQAELLARVTKLDPQQTRKDAADRPADPAAQIAAAELDLAGGHVEDAFSRLVDTVRVTAGDDRDAARVRLLELFEVVGADDPRVSAARTALARVLF
;
A
#
# COMPACT_ATOMS: atom_id res chain seq x y z
N MET A 1 22.78 29.17 10.61
CA MET A 1 21.63 28.24 10.51
C MET A 1 20.55 28.92 9.71
N PHE A 2 19.89 28.22 8.79
CA PHE A 2 18.78 28.76 7.99
C PHE A 2 17.50 28.06 8.42
N ALA A 3 16.40 28.81 8.59
CA ALA A 3 15.07 28.22 8.61
C ALA A 3 14.39 28.47 7.28
N VAL A 4 13.57 27.50 6.88
CA VAL A 4 12.74 27.61 5.69
C VAL A 4 11.31 27.73 6.16
N VAL A 5 10.68 28.86 5.85
CA VAL A 5 9.26 29.11 6.11
C VAL A 5 8.60 29.34 4.77
N ALA A 6 7.55 28.57 4.46
CA ALA A 6 6.81 28.65 3.19
C ALA A 6 7.68 28.59 1.91
N GLY A 7 8.78 27.83 1.93
CA GLY A 7 9.65 27.63 0.76
C GLY A 7 10.70 28.73 0.52
N GLN A 8 10.81 29.73 1.38
CA GLN A 8 11.89 30.73 1.34
C GLN A 8 12.85 30.56 2.51
N ALA A 9 14.16 30.51 2.21
CA ALA A 9 15.20 30.38 3.22
C ALA A 9 15.52 31.74 3.84
N LEU A 10 15.27 31.88 5.14
CA LEU A 10 15.64 33.06 5.92
C LEU A 10 16.85 32.74 6.80
N PRO A 11 17.91 33.57 6.77
CA PRO A 11 19.07 33.38 7.65
C PRO A 11 18.65 33.68 9.09
N LEU A 12 18.74 32.69 9.98
CA LEU A 12 18.35 32.85 11.39
C LEU A 12 19.50 33.31 12.28
N PHE A 13 20.71 32.77 12.09
CA PHE A 13 21.87 33.10 12.92
C PHE A 13 23.18 32.95 12.15
N GLN A 14 24.14 33.85 12.40
CA GLN A 14 25.57 33.63 12.12
C GLN A 14 26.29 33.35 13.45
N GLY A 15 26.68 32.09 13.68
CA GLY A 15 27.39 31.65 14.90
C GLY A 15 26.52 30.96 15.95
N VAL A 16 27.13 30.64 17.10
CA VAL A 16 26.50 29.93 18.24
C VAL A 16 25.79 30.96 19.13
N ALA A 17 24.46 30.93 19.18
CA ALA A 17 23.67 31.85 20.00
C ALA A 17 23.29 31.21 21.35
N PRO A 18 23.22 31.98 22.46
CA PRO A 18 22.71 31.51 23.75
C PRO A 18 21.27 30.98 23.65
N GLU A 19 20.94 29.96 24.44
CA GLU A 19 19.63 29.26 24.36
C GLU A 19 18.43 30.22 24.49
N GLU A 20 18.49 31.19 25.40
CA GLU A 20 17.43 32.19 25.58
C GLU A 20 17.18 33.01 24.30
N GLN A 21 18.24 33.30 23.55
CA GLN A 21 18.17 34.10 22.33
C GLN A 21 17.64 33.26 21.16
N VAL A 22 17.93 31.96 21.14
CA VAL A 22 17.35 31.01 20.19
C VAL A 22 15.85 30.84 20.43
N ARG A 23 15.44 30.70 21.69
CA ARG A 23 14.04 30.55 22.09
C ARG A 23 13.21 31.78 21.71
N ALA A 24 13.68 32.97 22.07
CA ALA A 24 13.01 34.22 21.71
C ALA A 24 12.85 34.42 20.19
N THR A 25 13.82 33.95 19.40
CA THR A 25 13.76 34.03 17.94
C THR A 25 12.77 33.02 17.35
N LEU A 26 12.71 31.80 17.90
CA LEU A 26 11.72 30.79 17.52
C LEU A 26 10.30 31.26 17.82
N ASP A 27 10.07 31.87 18.98
CA ASP A 27 8.77 32.42 19.36
C ASP A 27 8.32 33.52 18.38
N GLN A 28 9.23 34.41 17.96
CA GLN A 28 8.95 35.42 16.95
C GLN A 28 8.65 34.82 15.56
N LEU A 29 9.31 33.73 15.18
CA LEU A 29 9.04 33.06 13.90
C LEU A 29 7.69 32.34 13.89
N ILE A 30 7.30 31.74 15.02
CA ILE A 30 5.98 31.11 15.19
C ILE A 30 4.90 32.19 15.05
N GLN A 31 5.05 33.31 15.76
CA GLN A 31 4.10 34.42 15.70
C GLN A 31 3.97 34.99 14.27
N VAL A 32 5.07 35.18 13.55
CA VAL A 32 5.05 35.63 12.15
C VAL A 32 4.43 34.58 11.22
N GLY A 33 4.65 33.29 11.47
CA GLY A 33 4.04 32.18 10.75
C GLY A 33 2.52 32.12 10.91
N GLU A 34 2.04 32.34 12.13
CA GLU A 34 0.61 32.42 12.46
C GLU A 34 -0.04 33.65 11.81
N GLU A 35 0.55 34.84 11.98
CA GLU A 35 -0.04 36.10 11.51
C GLU A 35 -0.01 36.26 9.98
N ARG A 36 1.03 35.77 9.29
CA ARG A 36 1.19 35.99 7.84
C ARG A 36 0.75 34.82 6.97
N PHE A 37 0.82 33.60 7.48
CA PHE A 37 0.59 32.39 6.70
C PHE A 37 -0.53 31.50 7.26
N GLY A 38 -1.16 31.89 8.38
CA GLY A 38 -2.28 31.15 8.98
C GLY A 38 -1.89 29.77 9.51
N LEU A 39 -0.59 29.55 9.74
CA LEU A 39 -0.03 28.29 10.21
C LEU A 39 -0.24 28.17 11.72
N THR A 40 -1.44 27.77 12.13
CA THR A 40 -1.67 27.37 13.53
C THR A 40 -1.05 25.99 13.75
N GLY A 41 -0.14 25.87 14.72
CA GLY A 41 0.45 24.58 15.09
C GLY A 41 -0.64 23.58 15.48
N ILE A 42 -0.42 22.30 15.17
CA ILE A 42 -1.24 21.22 15.75
C ILE A 42 -1.06 21.33 17.26
N GLN A 43 -2.12 21.66 17.99
CA GLN A 43 -2.08 21.62 19.44
C GLN A 43 -1.93 20.16 19.87
N VAL A 44 -0.70 19.74 20.15
CA VAL A 44 -0.46 18.56 20.98
C VAL A 44 -0.69 19.03 22.40
N ALA A 45 -1.90 18.80 22.91
CA ALA A 45 -2.22 19.12 24.29
C ALA A 45 -1.33 18.27 25.21
N ASP A 46 -0.50 18.93 26.01
CA ASP A 46 0.39 18.31 27.01
C ASP A 46 -0.42 17.96 28.28
N GLY A 47 -1.36 17.03 28.12
CA GLY A 47 -2.10 16.36 29.17
C GLY A 47 -2.26 14.89 28.78
N PRO A 48 -2.50 13.95 29.72
CA PRO A 48 -2.76 12.58 29.33
C PRO A 48 -3.97 12.60 28.40
N VAL A 49 -3.72 12.37 27.11
CA VAL A 49 -4.75 12.17 26.13
C VAL A 49 -5.38 10.86 26.56
N ALA A 50 -6.49 10.95 27.29
CA ALA A 50 -7.41 9.85 27.33
C ALA A 50 -7.88 9.69 25.89
N GLU A 51 -7.19 8.83 25.12
CA GLU A 51 -7.71 8.26 23.90
C GLU A 51 -9.07 7.73 24.30
N THR A 52 -10.12 8.47 23.97
CA THR A 52 -11.47 7.95 24.07
C THR A 52 -11.47 6.80 23.09
N PRO A 53 -11.63 5.53 23.53
CA PRO A 53 -11.58 4.42 22.60
C PRO A 53 -12.63 4.70 21.53
N ALA A 54 -12.20 4.64 20.27
CA ALA A 54 -13.12 4.74 19.15
C ALA A 54 -14.27 3.75 19.40
N PRO A 55 -15.52 4.11 19.08
CA PRO A 55 -16.63 3.18 19.25
C PRO A 55 -16.31 1.90 18.49
N VAL A 56 -16.25 0.78 19.22
CA VAL A 56 -15.94 -0.54 18.66
C VAL A 56 -17.02 -0.89 17.64
N GLY A 57 -16.62 -0.94 16.37
CA GLY A 57 -17.46 -1.38 15.27
C GLY A 57 -17.84 -2.85 15.43
N PRO A 58 -18.93 -3.30 14.78
CA PRO A 58 -19.43 -4.67 14.92
C PRO A 58 -18.44 -5.73 14.42
N TYR A 59 -17.46 -5.35 13.59
CA TYR A 59 -16.48 -6.26 12.99
C TYR A 59 -15.05 -6.05 13.50
N ASP A 60 -14.79 -5.09 14.38
CA ASP A 60 -13.44 -4.73 14.80
C ASP A 60 -12.69 -5.94 15.37
N ALA A 61 -13.34 -6.74 16.22
CA ALA A 61 -12.73 -7.95 16.76
C ALA A 61 -12.35 -9.00 15.71
N LEU A 62 -13.12 -9.11 14.61
CA LEU A 62 -12.79 -10.01 13.50
C LEU A 62 -11.68 -9.46 12.62
N LEU A 63 -11.65 -8.14 12.41
CA LEU A 63 -10.60 -7.45 11.66
C LEU A 63 -9.26 -7.49 12.41
N ASP A 64 -9.29 -7.31 13.74
CA ASP A 64 -8.13 -7.47 14.61
C ASP A 64 -7.62 -8.91 14.58
N ALA A 65 -8.50 -9.90 14.70
CA ALA A 65 -8.12 -11.31 14.58
C ALA A 65 -7.49 -11.64 13.21
N ALA A 66 -7.98 -11.02 12.13
CA ALA A 66 -7.38 -11.16 10.81
C ALA A 66 -5.96 -10.56 10.75
N MET A 67 -5.77 -9.38 11.34
CA MET A 67 -4.46 -8.72 11.43
C MET A 67 -3.48 -9.54 12.26
N ASP A 68 -3.92 -10.08 13.40
CA ASP A 68 -3.10 -10.97 14.24
C ASP A 68 -2.69 -12.24 13.48
N ALA A 69 -3.61 -12.83 12.72
CA ALA A 69 -3.32 -13.99 11.88
C ALA A 69 -2.28 -13.64 10.79
N LEU A 70 -2.40 -12.47 10.13
CA LEU A 70 -1.38 -11.99 9.18
C LEU A 70 0.00 -11.84 9.84
N ASN A 71 0.06 -11.21 11.03
CA ASN A 71 1.29 -11.03 11.79
C ASN A 71 1.92 -12.37 12.22
N ALA A 72 1.10 -13.36 12.51
CA ALA A 72 1.53 -14.72 12.83
C ALA A 72 1.90 -15.56 11.59
N ASN A 73 1.83 -15.01 10.38
CA ASN A 73 1.94 -15.71 9.09
C ASN A 73 0.88 -16.82 8.90
N ASP A 74 -0.23 -16.77 9.65
CA ASP A 74 -1.42 -17.61 9.44
C ASP A 74 -2.32 -16.97 8.38
N PHE A 75 -1.86 -16.98 7.13
CA PHE A 75 -2.62 -16.40 6.02
C PHE A 75 -3.96 -17.11 5.79
N ALA A 76 -4.06 -18.40 6.13
CA ALA A 76 -5.32 -19.14 6.03
C ALA A 76 -6.33 -18.65 7.08
N GLY A 77 -5.89 -18.44 8.32
CA GLY A 77 -6.69 -17.83 9.38
C GLY A 77 -7.15 -16.42 9.02
N ALA A 78 -6.26 -15.58 8.47
CA ALA A 78 -6.59 -14.24 8.01
C ALA A 78 -7.65 -14.25 6.90
N VAL A 79 -7.49 -15.11 5.88
CA VAL A 79 -8.47 -15.29 4.80
C VAL A 79 -9.85 -15.66 5.37
N GLN A 80 -9.90 -16.59 6.33
CA GLN A 80 -11.16 -17.00 6.92
C GLN A 80 -11.81 -15.87 7.74
N ALA A 81 -11.02 -15.11 8.51
CA ALA A 81 -11.51 -13.98 9.29
C ALA A 81 -12.13 -12.89 8.40
N TYR A 82 -11.46 -12.50 7.31
CA TYR A 82 -12.03 -11.55 6.36
C TYR A 82 -13.28 -12.08 5.64
N LYS A 83 -13.30 -13.38 5.28
CA LYS A 83 -14.51 -14.01 4.71
C LYS A 83 -15.69 -14.00 5.68
N ASN A 84 -15.45 -14.14 6.98
CA ASN A 84 -16.50 -14.06 7.98
C ASN A 84 -17.12 -12.65 8.05
N VAL A 85 -16.29 -11.60 7.97
CA VAL A 85 -16.80 -10.22 7.89
C VAL A 85 -17.62 -10.02 6.61
N LEU A 86 -17.10 -10.46 5.47
CA LEU A 86 -17.77 -10.31 4.17
C LEU A 86 -19.04 -11.15 4.01
N ALA A 87 -19.23 -12.18 4.84
CA ALA A 87 -20.47 -12.95 4.86
C ALA A 87 -21.64 -12.13 5.44
N ASP A 88 -21.36 -11.22 6.38
CA ASP A 88 -22.36 -10.35 7.01
C ASP A 88 -22.43 -8.96 6.32
N ASP A 89 -21.26 -8.38 6.00
CA ASP A 89 -21.14 -7.14 5.23
C ASP A 89 -20.29 -7.34 3.96
N PRO A 90 -20.91 -7.77 2.84
CA PRO A 90 -20.22 -7.93 1.56
C PRO A 90 -19.65 -6.62 0.98
N ALA A 91 -20.02 -5.46 1.53
CA ALA A 91 -19.55 -4.16 1.08
C ALA A 91 -18.34 -3.65 1.90
N ASN A 92 -17.99 -4.33 3.00
CA ASN A 92 -16.95 -3.90 3.92
C ASN A 92 -15.60 -3.65 3.20
N PRO A 93 -15.09 -2.41 3.18
CA PRO A 93 -13.90 -2.06 2.42
C PRO A 93 -12.63 -2.70 3.01
N ASP A 94 -12.50 -2.72 4.34
CA ASP A 94 -11.32 -3.24 5.03
C ASP A 94 -11.21 -4.75 4.85
N ALA A 95 -12.31 -5.48 4.98
CA ALA A 95 -12.33 -6.91 4.77
C ALA A 95 -12.10 -7.30 3.31
N LYS A 96 -12.56 -6.51 2.35
CA LYS A 96 -12.24 -6.71 0.92
C LYS A 96 -10.75 -6.56 0.67
N ALA A 97 -10.17 -5.42 1.05
CA ALA A 97 -8.76 -5.15 0.85
C ALA A 97 -7.88 -6.19 1.56
N GLY A 98 -8.21 -6.49 2.81
CA GLY A 98 -7.53 -7.49 3.62
C GLY A 98 -7.60 -8.89 3.03
N LEU A 99 -8.75 -9.30 2.48
CA LEU A 99 -8.91 -10.61 1.86
C LEU A 99 -7.97 -10.80 0.67
N VAL A 100 -7.93 -9.84 -0.25
CA VAL A 100 -7.09 -9.96 -1.47
C VAL A 100 -5.61 -10.02 -1.08
N GLN A 101 -5.19 -9.21 -0.10
CA GLN A 101 -3.84 -9.24 0.43
C GLN A 101 -3.50 -10.60 1.07
N ALA A 102 -4.38 -11.13 1.93
CA ALA A 102 -4.17 -12.40 2.61
C ALA A 102 -4.11 -13.57 1.62
N GLU A 103 -4.96 -13.57 0.59
CA GLU A 103 -4.96 -14.60 -0.45
C GLU A 103 -3.69 -14.55 -1.31
N LEU A 104 -3.17 -13.36 -1.62
CA LEU A 104 -1.87 -13.22 -2.29
C LEU A 104 -0.74 -13.81 -1.46
N LEU A 105 -0.63 -13.44 -0.18
CA LEU A 105 0.41 -13.95 0.72
C LEU A 105 0.32 -15.47 0.89
N ALA A 106 -0.90 -16.00 1.02
CA ALA A 106 -1.15 -17.44 1.11
C ALA A 106 -0.70 -18.23 -0.13
N ARG A 107 -0.72 -17.62 -1.33
CA ARG A 107 -0.21 -18.23 -2.56
C ARG A 107 1.31 -18.11 -2.63
N VAL A 108 1.84 -16.91 -2.46
CA VAL A 108 3.27 -16.61 -2.59
C VAL A 108 4.11 -17.44 -1.62
N THR A 109 3.66 -17.61 -0.39
CA THR A 109 4.39 -18.39 0.64
C THR A 109 4.50 -19.89 0.34
N LYS A 110 3.72 -20.40 -0.62
CA LYS A 110 3.80 -21.80 -1.08
C LYS A 110 4.74 -21.97 -2.28
N LEU A 111 5.23 -20.87 -2.86
CA LEU A 111 6.10 -20.90 -4.03
C LEU A 111 7.57 -21.09 -3.61
N ASP A 112 8.33 -21.81 -4.41
CA ASP A 112 9.79 -21.76 -4.38
C ASP A 112 10.25 -20.62 -5.31
N PRO A 113 10.84 -19.53 -4.80
CA PRO A 113 11.15 -18.37 -5.63
C PRO A 113 12.12 -18.65 -6.78
N GLN A 114 13.06 -19.59 -6.60
CA GLN A 114 14.03 -19.93 -7.65
C GLN A 114 13.38 -20.79 -8.71
N GLN A 115 12.63 -21.81 -8.30
CA GLN A 115 11.94 -22.68 -9.24
C GLN A 115 10.86 -21.92 -10.01
N THR A 116 10.08 -21.05 -9.36
CA THR A 116 9.04 -20.25 -10.04
C THR A 116 9.64 -19.31 -11.08
N ARG A 117 10.76 -18.64 -10.78
CA ARG A 117 11.43 -17.78 -11.77
C ARG A 117 11.98 -18.58 -12.94
N LYS A 118 12.56 -19.76 -12.67
CA LYS A 118 13.04 -20.67 -13.70
C LYS A 118 11.89 -21.14 -14.59
N ASP A 119 10.79 -21.58 -13.99
CA ASP A 119 9.60 -22.03 -14.70
C ASP A 119 9.02 -20.95 -15.62
N ALA A 120 8.95 -19.71 -15.16
CA ALA A 120 8.50 -18.59 -15.97
C ALA A 120 9.47 -18.28 -17.13
N ALA A 121 10.77 -18.46 -16.94
CA ALA A 121 11.76 -18.30 -18.01
C ALA A 121 11.68 -19.44 -19.05
N ASP A 122 11.50 -20.68 -18.59
CA ASP A 122 11.42 -21.87 -19.44
C ASP A 122 10.07 -21.96 -20.19
N ARG A 123 9.01 -21.36 -19.64
CA ARG A 123 7.64 -21.37 -20.19
C ARG A 123 7.07 -19.95 -20.37
N PRO A 124 7.60 -19.16 -21.32
CA PRO A 124 7.19 -17.77 -21.50
C PRO A 124 5.74 -17.58 -21.97
N ALA A 125 5.12 -18.61 -22.55
CA ALA A 125 3.73 -18.58 -23.00
C ALA A 125 2.75 -19.26 -22.03
N ASP A 126 3.22 -19.76 -20.89
CA ASP A 126 2.37 -20.41 -19.88
C ASP A 126 1.85 -19.35 -18.89
N PRO A 127 0.53 -19.06 -18.90
CA PRO A 127 -0.04 -18.03 -18.04
C PRO A 127 0.12 -18.37 -16.56
N ALA A 128 0.05 -19.64 -16.16
CA ALA A 128 0.19 -20.02 -14.76
C ALA A 128 1.61 -19.76 -14.25
N ALA A 129 2.62 -20.06 -15.07
CA ALA A 129 4.02 -19.77 -14.73
C ALA A 129 4.27 -18.25 -14.64
N GLN A 130 3.73 -17.47 -15.57
CA GLN A 130 3.88 -16.01 -15.54
C GLN A 130 3.11 -15.37 -14.37
N ILE A 131 1.93 -15.88 -14.02
CA ILE A 131 1.15 -15.42 -12.87
C ILE A 131 1.93 -15.65 -11.58
N ALA A 132 2.47 -16.85 -11.36
CA ALA A 132 3.22 -17.14 -10.15
C ALA A 132 4.48 -16.25 -10.02
N ALA A 133 5.16 -15.97 -11.12
CA ALA A 133 6.29 -15.04 -11.13
C ALA A 133 5.86 -13.60 -10.84
N ALA A 134 4.74 -13.13 -11.42
CA ALA A 134 4.20 -11.80 -11.12
C ALA A 134 3.82 -11.64 -9.64
N GLU A 135 3.22 -12.66 -9.02
CA GLU A 135 2.87 -12.63 -7.61
C GLU A 135 4.12 -12.57 -6.71
N LEU A 136 5.21 -13.28 -7.07
CA LEU A 136 6.50 -13.16 -6.40
C LEU A 136 7.12 -11.77 -6.57
N ASP A 137 7.10 -11.24 -7.79
CA ASP A 137 7.62 -9.92 -8.11
C ASP A 137 6.88 -8.88 -7.25
N LEU A 138 5.55 -8.94 -7.19
CA LEU A 138 4.73 -8.05 -6.38
C LEU A 138 5.02 -8.17 -4.88
N ALA A 139 5.09 -9.40 -4.35
CA ALA A 139 5.40 -9.62 -2.93
C ALA A 139 6.82 -9.15 -2.56
N GLY A 140 7.74 -9.11 -3.53
CA GLY A 140 9.07 -8.51 -3.38
C GLY A 140 9.10 -6.98 -3.55
N GLY A 141 7.97 -6.34 -3.84
CA GLY A 141 7.87 -4.89 -4.07
C GLY A 141 8.14 -4.46 -5.53
N HIS A 142 8.35 -5.39 -6.45
CA HIS A 142 8.57 -5.15 -7.88
C HIS A 142 7.22 -5.03 -8.62
N VAL A 143 6.44 -4.02 -8.25
CA VAL A 143 5.07 -3.81 -8.76
C VAL A 143 5.03 -3.66 -10.29
N GLU A 144 5.90 -2.82 -10.83
CA GLU A 144 5.97 -2.56 -12.27
C GLU A 144 6.32 -3.82 -13.07
N ASP A 145 7.24 -4.64 -12.57
CA ASP A 145 7.65 -5.89 -13.22
C ASP A 145 6.50 -6.89 -13.22
N ALA A 146 5.79 -7.03 -12.09
CA ALA A 146 4.61 -7.87 -11.98
C ALA A 146 3.52 -7.46 -12.98
N PHE A 147 3.21 -6.17 -13.06
CA PHE A 147 2.20 -5.65 -13.98
C PHE A 147 2.61 -5.81 -15.44
N SER A 148 3.85 -5.45 -15.79
CA SER A 148 4.34 -5.60 -17.16
C SER A 148 4.28 -7.05 -17.61
N ARG A 149 4.70 -7.99 -16.76
CA ARG A 149 4.65 -9.44 -17.04
C ARG A 149 3.24 -9.90 -17.38
N LEU A 150 2.25 -9.52 -16.59
CA LEU A 150 0.87 -9.93 -16.84
C LEU A 150 0.26 -9.25 -18.06
N VAL A 151 0.58 -7.98 -18.32
CA VAL A 151 0.16 -7.31 -19.56
C VAL A 151 0.73 -8.01 -20.79
N ASP A 152 2.02 -8.38 -20.76
CA ASP A 152 2.65 -9.13 -21.86
C ASP A 152 2.06 -10.55 -21.99
N THR A 153 1.75 -11.21 -20.87
CA THR A 153 1.07 -12.51 -20.87
C THR A 153 -0.31 -12.42 -21.55
N VAL A 154 -1.11 -11.39 -21.22
CA VAL A 154 -2.41 -11.12 -21.87
C VAL A 154 -2.27 -10.81 -23.37
N ARG A 155 -1.11 -10.30 -23.81
CA ARG A 155 -0.83 -10.01 -25.22
C ARG A 155 -0.61 -11.27 -26.03
N VAL A 156 0.07 -12.27 -25.45
CA VAL A 156 0.52 -13.46 -26.18
C VAL A 156 -0.40 -14.67 -26.02
N THR A 157 -1.37 -14.62 -25.10
CA THR A 157 -2.34 -15.69 -24.83
C THR A 157 -3.72 -15.38 -25.42
N ALA A 158 -4.59 -16.39 -25.51
CA ALA A 158 -5.96 -16.27 -26.00
C ALA A 158 -6.93 -17.14 -25.16
N GLY A 159 -8.23 -16.88 -25.28
CA GLY A 159 -9.27 -17.64 -24.55
C GLY A 159 -9.08 -17.59 -23.04
N ASP A 160 -9.31 -18.74 -22.38
CA ASP A 160 -9.27 -18.87 -20.93
C ASP A 160 -7.90 -18.49 -20.33
N ASP A 161 -6.80 -18.75 -21.03
CA ASP A 161 -5.45 -18.37 -20.61
C ASP A 161 -5.27 -16.84 -20.52
N ARG A 162 -5.82 -16.14 -21.51
CA ARG A 162 -5.82 -14.67 -21.56
C ARG A 162 -6.67 -14.09 -20.44
N ASP A 163 -7.83 -14.68 -20.21
CA ASP A 163 -8.73 -14.25 -19.15
C ASP A 163 -8.14 -14.51 -17.76
N ALA A 164 -7.46 -15.63 -17.56
CA ALA A 164 -6.78 -15.94 -16.31
C ALA A 164 -5.71 -14.88 -15.97
N ALA A 165 -4.86 -14.52 -16.94
CA ALA A 165 -3.84 -13.48 -16.75
C ALA A 165 -4.47 -12.09 -16.52
N ARG A 166 -5.56 -11.77 -17.25
CA ARG A 166 -6.30 -10.51 -17.09
C ARG A 166 -6.92 -10.40 -15.70
N VAL A 167 -7.64 -11.43 -15.25
CA VAL A 167 -8.28 -11.46 -13.92
C VAL A 167 -7.22 -11.32 -12.84
N ARG A 168 -6.10 -12.06 -12.95
CA ARG A 168 -4.99 -11.93 -12.01
C ARG A 168 -4.47 -10.50 -11.93
N LEU A 169 -4.25 -9.83 -13.07
CA LEU A 169 -3.77 -8.46 -13.10
C LEU A 169 -4.73 -7.49 -12.39
N LEU A 170 -6.04 -7.69 -12.53
CA LEU A 170 -7.04 -6.88 -11.84
C LEU A 170 -7.00 -7.10 -10.32
N GLU A 171 -6.85 -8.34 -9.86
CA GLU A 171 -6.68 -8.63 -8.43
C GLU A 171 -5.41 -7.96 -7.87
N LEU A 172 -4.30 -7.96 -8.61
CA LEU A 172 -3.08 -7.28 -8.17
C LEU A 172 -3.23 -5.74 -8.14
N PHE A 173 -4.13 -5.16 -8.94
CA PHE A 173 -4.46 -3.74 -8.81
C PHE A 173 -5.19 -3.43 -7.52
N GLU A 174 -6.04 -4.34 -7.05
CA GLU A 174 -6.74 -4.18 -5.76
C GLU A 174 -5.76 -4.28 -4.59
N VAL A 175 -4.78 -5.19 -4.68
CA VAL A 175 -3.68 -5.29 -3.70
C VAL A 175 -2.88 -4.00 -3.59
N VAL A 176 -2.48 -3.42 -4.72
CA VAL A 176 -1.64 -2.22 -4.75
C VAL A 176 -2.44 -0.96 -4.42
N GLY A 177 -3.74 -0.96 -4.70
CA GLY A 177 -4.62 0.19 -4.54
C GLY A 177 -4.89 0.90 -5.86
N ALA A 178 -6.16 1.22 -6.11
CA ALA A 178 -6.63 1.75 -7.38
C ALA A 178 -6.06 3.13 -7.75
N ASP A 179 -5.60 3.90 -6.76
CA ASP A 179 -5.05 5.25 -6.92
C ASP A 179 -3.54 5.25 -7.19
N ASP A 180 -2.86 4.10 -7.14
CA ASP A 180 -1.43 4.02 -7.44
C ASP A 180 -1.18 4.36 -8.92
N PRO A 181 -0.24 5.28 -9.24
CA PRO A 181 0.05 5.68 -10.61
C PRO A 181 0.47 4.52 -11.52
N ARG A 182 1.08 3.47 -10.96
CA ARG A 182 1.49 2.25 -11.67
C ARG A 182 0.28 1.42 -12.08
N VAL A 183 -0.78 1.40 -11.28
CA VAL A 183 -2.06 0.77 -11.63
C VAL A 183 -2.70 1.49 -12.81
N SER A 184 -2.73 2.83 -12.80
CA SER A 184 -3.25 3.61 -13.93
C SER A 184 -2.49 3.36 -15.24
N ALA A 185 -1.16 3.33 -15.17
CA ALA A 185 -0.31 3.01 -16.32
C ALA A 185 -0.57 1.59 -16.85
N ALA A 186 -0.66 0.60 -15.96
CA ALA A 186 -0.92 -0.79 -16.32
C ALA A 186 -2.33 -1.00 -16.90
N ARG A 187 -3.37 -0.32 -16.39
CA ARG A 187 -4.72 -0.32 -16.99
C ARG A 187 -4.70 0.20 -18.43
N THR A 188 -3.96 1.27 -18.68
CA THR A 188 -3.79 1.83 -20.03
C THR A 188 -3.09 0.83 -20.95
N ALA A 189 -2.04 0.17 -20.46
CA ALA A 189 -1.31 -0.84 -21.23
C ALA A 189 -2.18 -2.07 -21.53
N LEU A 190 -2.97 -2.54 -20.55
CA LEU A 190 -3.93 -3.63 -20.73
C LEU A 190 -4.98 -3.30 -21.79
N ALA A 191 -5.56 -2.09 -21.75
CA ALA A 191 -6.55 -1.66 -22.73
C ALA A 191 -6.02 -1.73 -24.18
N ARG A 192 -4.78 -1.28 -24.40
CA ARG A 192 -4.10 -1.34 -25.72
C ARG A 192 -3.85 -2.76 -26.23
N VAL A 193 -3.81 -3.73 -25.33
CA VAL A 193 -3.62 -5.13 -25.69
C VAL A 193 -4.96 -5.80 -26.00
N LEU A 194 -6.04 -5.37 -25.36
CA LEU A 194 -7.38 -5.94 -25.51
C LEU A 194 -8.14 -5.43 -26.75
N PHE A 195 -7.85 -4.22 -27.22
CA PHE A 195 -8.58 -3.52 -28.30
C PHE A 195 -7.63 -2.92 -29.33
#